data_AF-A0A4R2KS47-F1
#
_entry.id   AF-A0A4R2KS47-F1
#
_cell.length_a   1.000
_cell.length_b   1.000
_cell.length_c   1.000
_cell.angle_alpha   90.00
_cell.angle_beta   90.00
_cell.angle_gamma   90.00
#
_symmetry.space_group_name_H-M   'P 1'
#
loop_
_entity.id
_entity.type
_entity.pdbx_description
1 polymer ?
#
loop_
_entity_poly.entity_id
_entity_poly.type
_entity_poly.pdbx_seq_one_letter_code
_entity_poly.pdbx_strand_id
1 'polypeptide(L)'
;MSLYRAMYLSRRRTLQGHNVLKEILQEASDRNMRRAVTGLLISDEEYFLQILEGRLAVLSGLFEKIYKDHRHYDVRLVLFHAVDSRLFKKWSMGSLPAARSSAYPEGETYLKAIFQADMQEQPVIGREEIEQVFLWFAGQKDSTVKWANIL
;
A
#
# COMPACT_ATOMS: atom_id res chain seq x y z
N MET A 1 11.20 13.50 -16.77
CA MET A 1 11.62 12.72 -15.58
C MET A 1 10.59 11.62 -15.34
N SER A 2 11.03 10.38 -15.15
CA SER A 2 10.16 9.21 -15.05
C SER A 2 9.45 9.12 -13.69
N LEU A 3 8.14 8.83 -13.75
CA LEU A 3 7.29 8.55 -12.61
C LEU A 3 7.33 7.04 -12.35
N TYR A 4 7.39 6.67 -11.07
CA TYR A 4 7.41 5.29 -10.62
C TYR A 4 6.29 5.04 -9.62
N ARG A 5 5.89 3.79 -9.54
CA ARG A 5 5.00 3.25 -8.52
C ARG A 5 5.71 2.14 -7.78
N ALA A 6 5.64 2.20 -6.47
CA ALA A 6 6.24 1.25 -5.57
C ALA A 6 5.19 0.79 -4.57
N MET A 7 5.20 -0.49 -4.26
CA MET A 7 4.29 -1.09 -3.31
C MET A 7 5.04 -2.04 -2.41
N TYR A 8 4.75 -1.98 -1.11
CA TYR A 8 5.35 -2.87 -0.15
C TYR A 8 4.34 -3.39 0.87
N LEU A 9 4.69 -4.55 1.40
CA LEU A 9 4.03 -5.21 2.52
C LEU A 9 5.04 -5.30 3.68
N SER A 10 4.56 -5.19 4.90
CA SER A 10 5.39 -5.36 6.11
C SER A 10 4.53 -5.76 7.30
N ARG A 11 5.17 -6.32 8.31
CA ARG A 11 4.51 -6.70 9.58
C ARG A 11 4.58 -5.59 10.60
N ARG A 12 3.43 -5.20 11.13
CA ARG A 12 3.31 -4.26 12.24
C ARG A 12 3.87 -4.89 13.51
N ARG A 13 4.55 -4.11 14.36
CA ARG A 13 4.93 -4.60 15.70
C ARG A 13 3.78 -4.40 16.68
N THR A 14 3.41 -5.49 17.37
CA THR A 14 2.23 -5.63 18.23
C THR A 14 2.17 -4.67 19.43
N LEU A 15 3.30 -4.13 19.87
CA LEU A 15 3.39 -3.21 21.01
C LEU A 15 2.95 -1.77 20.71
N GLN A 16 2.48 -1.52 19.48
CA GLN A 16 2.07 -0.20 19.03
C GLN A 16 0.58 0.00 19.26
N GLY A 17 0.25 0.93 20.16
CA GLY A 17 -1.14 1.28 20.46
C GLY A 17 -1.93 1.76 19.23
N HIS A 18 -3.25 1.91 19.40
CA HIS A 18 -4.22 2.26 18.34
C HIS A 18 -3.89 3.55 17.54
N ASN A 19 -2.97 4.39 18.01
CA ASN A 19 -2.63 5.68 17.39
C ASN A 19 -1.52 5.62 16.33
N VAL A 20 -0.81 4.51 16.14
CA VAL A 20 0.36 4.50 15.26
C VAL A 20 0.03 4.79 13.79
N LEU A 21 -1.10 4.31 13.29
CA LEU A 21 -1.54 4.65 11.93
C LEU A 21 -1.69 6.18 11.77
N LYS A 22 -2.30 6.84 12.76
CA LYS A 22 -2.49 8.29 12.74
C LYS A 22 -1.16 9.04 12.75
N GLU A 23 -0.20 8.60 13.55
CA GLU A 23 1.14 9.17 13.62
C GLU A 23 1.89 9.02 12.29
N ILE A 24 1.87 7.82 11.71
CA ILE A 24 2.46 7.57 10.38
C ILE A 24 1.88 8.53 9.35
N LEU A 25 0.55 8.69 9.33
CA LEU A 25 -0.12 9.55 8.35
C LEU A 25 0.20 11.02 8.52
N GLN A 26 0.24 11.50 9.77
CA GLN A 26 0.56 12.89 10.05
C GLN A 26 1.99 13.21 9.60
N GLU A 27 2.95 12.33 9.87
CA GLU A 27 4.32 12.50 9.38
C GLU A 27 4.43 12.35 7.86
N ALA A 28 3.76 11.34 7.30
CA ALA A 28 3.88 10.98 5.90
C ALA A 28 3.22 12.02 4.99
N SER A 29 2.03 12.53 5.34
CA SER A 29 1.29 13.48 4.51
C SER A 29 2.12 14.74 4.20
N ASP A 30 2.68 15.37 5.23
CA ASP A 30 3.47 16.60 5.09
C ASP A 30 4.78 16.36 4.32
N ARG A 31 5.47 15.26 4.64
CA ARG A 31 6.75 14.91 3.99
C ARG A 31 6.53 14.53 2.53
N ASN A 32 5.47 13.80 2.24
CA ASN A 32 5.13 13.35 0.89
C ASN A 32 4.68 14.53 0.03
N MET A 33 3.86 15.43 0.57
CA MET A 33 3.45 16.65 -0.13
C MET A 33 4.66 17.46 -0.59
N ARG A 34 5.62 17.73 0.29
CA ARG A 34 6.86 18.46 -0.04
C ARG A 34 7.73 17.76 -1.10
N ARG A 35 7.61 16.44 -1.23
CA ARG A 35 8.38 15.62 -2.16
C ARG A 35 7.61 15.24 -3.42
N ALA A 36 6.38 15.72 -3.58
CA ALA A 36 5.44 15.30 -4.62
C ALA A 36 5.30 13.77 -4.68
N VAL A 37 5.19 13.13 -3.51
CA VAL A 37 4.82 11.72 -3.37
C VAL A 37 3.33 11.62 -3.10
N THR A 38 2.67 10.67 -3.74
CA THR A 38 1.26 10.36 -3.50
C THR A 38 1.12 8.90 -3.14
N GLY A 39 0.02 8.50 -2.49
CA GLY A 39 -0.15 7.11 -2.11
C GLY A 39 -1.26 6.85 -1.12
N LEU A 40 -1.44 5.57 -0.81
CA LEU A 40 -2.37 5.07 0.18
C LEU A 40 -1.66 4.06 1.09
N LEU A 41 -2.01 4.10 2.36
CA LEU A 41 -1.61 3.14 3.39
C LEU A 41 -2.83 2.38 3.88
N ILE A 42 -2.78 1.06 3.76
CA ILE A 42 -3.74 0.13 4.36
C ILE A 42 -3.04 -0.53 5.54
N SER A 43 -3.74 -0.63 6.67
CA SER A 43 -3.21 -1.30 7.85
C SER A 43 -4.28 -2.11 8.56
N ASP A 44 -3.92 -3.31 9.01
CA ASP A 44 -4.71 -4.10 9.95
C ASP A 44 -3.95 -4.28 11.29
N GLU A 45 -4.29 -5.32 12.04
CA GLU A 45 -3.64 -5.62 13.32
C GLU A 45 -2.21 -6.15 13.15
N GLU A 46 -1.88 -6.78 12.01
CA GLU A 46 -0.64 -7.50 11.78
C GLU A 46 0.22 -6.92 10.66
N TYR A 47 -0.36 -6.23 9.67
CA TYR A 47 0.28 -5.84 8.43
C TYR A 47 0.07 -4.36 8.09
N PHE A 48 1.06 -3.81 7.39
CA PHE A 48 0.95 -2.61 6.59
C PHE A 48 1.13 -2.94 5.11
N LEU A 49 0.20 -2.48 4.27
CA LEU A 49 0.28 -2.53 2.82
C LEU A 49 0.24 -1.10 2.29
N GLN A 50 1.30 -0.65 1.62
CA GLN A 50 1.39 0.74 1.14
C GLN A 50 1.72 0.80 -0.35
N ILE A 51 1.06 1.72 -1.05
CA ILE A 51 1.38 2.11 -2.43
C ILE A 51 1.86 3.56 -2.44
N LEU A 52 2.95 3.81 -3.16
CA LEU A 52 3.62 5.09 -3.28
C LEU A 52 3.91 5.40 -4.76
N GLU A 53 3.65 6.63 -5.17
CA GLU A 53 3.92 7.12 -6.52
C GLU A 53 4.79 8.38 -6.45
N GLY A 54 5.84 8.44 -7.27
CA GLY A 54 6.79 9.54 -7.22
C GLY A 54 7.95 9.37 -8.19
N ARG A 55 8.86 10.34 -8.20
CA ARG A 55 10.10 10.23 -8.98
C ARG A 55 10.98 9.12 -8.41
N LEU A 56 11.68 8.39 -9.28
CA LEU A 56 12.59 7.29 -8.88
C LEU A 56 13.47 7.65 -7.68
N ALA A 57 14.29 8.70 -7.80
CA ALA A 57 15.21 9.13 -6.73
C ALA A 57 14.51 9.47 -5.40
N VAL A 58 13.28 9.99 -5.47
CA VAL A 58 12.49 10.34 -4.29
C VAL A 58 11.95 9.07 -3.63
N LEU A 59 11.44 8.12 -4.42
CA LEU A 59 10.95 6.85 -3.90
C LEU A 59 12.07 6.00 -3.32
N SER A 60 13.23 5.90 -3.98
CA SER A 60 14.38 5.14 -3.47
C SER A 60 14.82 5.64 -2.08
N GLY A 61 15.02 6.95 -1.92
CA GLY A 61 15.40 7.51 -0.61
C GLY A 61 14.28 7.47 0.45
N LEU A 62 13.01 7.40 0.02
CA LEU A 62 11.89 7.17 0.94
C LEU A 62 11.85 5.71 1.42
N PHE A 63 12.10 4.76 0.51
CA PHE A 63 12.14 3.34 0.83
C PHE A 63 13.22 2.97 1.84
N GLU A 64 14.39 3.61 1.80
CA GLU A 64 15.41 3.41 2.83
C GLU A 64 14.92 3.78 4.23
N LYS A 65 14.10 4.83 4.34
CA LYS A 65 13.52 5.28 5.62
C LYS A 65 12.42 4.35 6.08
N ILE A 66 11.57 3.93 5.15
CA ILE A 66 10.54 2.92 5.39
C ILE A 66 11.20 1.64 5.89
N TYR A 67 12.23 1.12 5.24
CA TYR A 67 12.90 -0.11 5.65
C TYR A 67 13.48 -0.06 7.07
N LYS A 68 13.93 1.12 7.52
CA LYS A 68 14.49 1.35 8.86
C LYS A 68 13.46 1.76 9.90
N ASP A 69 12.19 1.89 9.53
CA ASP A 69 11.15 2.34 10.44
C ASP A 69 10.92 1.27 11.51
N HIS A 70 11.14 1.64 12.77
CA HIS A 70 10.97 0.75 13.91
C HIS A 70 9.52 0.30 14.11
N ARG A 71 8.55 0.95 13.43
CA ARG A 71 7.14 0.62 13.57
C ARG A 71 6.74 -0.71 12.94
N HIS A 72 7.56 -1.25 12.04
CA HIS A 72 7.30 -2.52 11.38
C HIS A 72 8.56 -3.37 11.25
N TYR A 73 8.43 -4.53 10.64
CA TYR A 73 9.52 -5.45 10.27
C TYR A 73 9.10 -6.28 9.08
N ASP A 74 10.02 -7.11 8.55
CA ASP A 74 9.74 -7.98 7.39
C ASP A 74 9.17 -7.20 6.19
N VAL A 75 9.88 -6.12 5.80
CA VAL A 75 9.46 -5.26 4.69
C VAL A 75 9.78 -5.95 3.37
N ARG A 76 8.75 -6.21 2.56
CA ARG A 76 8.87 -6.81 1.23
C ARG A 76 8.38 -5.85 0.17
N LEU A 77 9.23 -5.60 -0.83
CA LEU A 77 8.84 -4.86 -2.02
C LEU A 77 8.02 -5.80 -2.92
N VAL A 78 6.73 -5.51 -3.03
CA VAL A 78 5.79 -6.30 -3.83
C VAL A 78 5.87 -5.90 -5.29
N LEU A 79 6.02 -4.61 -5.56
CA LEU A 79 6.01 -4.08 -6.91
C LEU A 79 6.83 -2.78 -7.00
N PHE A 80 7.58 -2.64 -8.10
CA PHE A 80 8.33 -1.43 -8.40
C PHE A 80 8.51 -1.27 -9.91
N HIS A 81 7.86 -0.28 -10.51
CA HIS A 81 7.90 -0.09 -11.97
C HIS A 81 7.64 1.37 -12.37
N ALA A 82 7.98 1.69 -13.61
CA ALA A 82 7.69 2.99 -14.22
C ALA A 82 6.22 3.05 -14.65
N VAL A 83 5.59 4.22 -14.46
CA VAL A 83 4.18 4.46 -14.81
C VAL A 83 4.02 5.78 -15.55
N ASP A 84 3.03 5.84 -16.44
CA ASP A 84 2.74 7.05 -17.22
C ASP A 84 1.93 8.08 -16.42
N SER A 85 1.17 7.62 -15.42
CA SER A 85 0.34 8.50 -14.61
C SER A 85 0.12 8.00 -13.18
N ARG A 86 -0.19 8.94 -12.30
CA ARG A 86 -0.56 8.68 -10.90
C ARG A 86 -2.01 8.21 -10.80
N LEU A 87 -2.25 7.15 -10.06
CA LEU A 87 -3.59 6.69 -9.68
C LEU A 87 -4.13 7.40 -8.43
N PHE A 88 -3.24 7.87 -7.55
CA PHE A 88 -3.60 8.41 -6.24
C PHE A 88 -3.36 9.92 -6.13
N LYS A 89 -3.54 10.66 -7.23
CA LYS A 89 -3.26 12.12 -7.34
C LYS A 89 -3.85 12.98 -6.22
N LYS A 90 -4.97 12.55 -5.64
CA LYS A 90 -5.71 13.28 -4.60
C LYS A 90 -5.09 13.16 -3.21
N TRP A 91 -4.17 12.22 -2.99
CA TRP A 91 -3.68 11.90 -1.65
C TRP A 91 -2.15 11.94 -1.59
N SER A 92 -1.60 12.97 -0.93
CA SER A 92 -0.19 12.98 -0.53
C SER A 92 0.13 11.76 0.36
N MET A 93 -0.81 11.39 1.22
CA MET A 93 -0.91 10.08 1.85
C MET A 93 -2.32 9.89 2.41
N GLY A 94 -3.09 8.96 1.86
CA GLY A 94 -4.39 8.56 2.43
C GLY A 94 -4.25 7.31 3.29
N SER A 95 -5.21 7.05 4.18
CA SER A 95 -5.27 5.81 4.94
C SER A 95 -6.62 5.15 4.92
N LEU A 96 -6.61 3.83 4.93
CA LEU A 96 -7.81 3.04 5.12
C LEU A 96 -7.52 1.96 6.17
N PRO A 97 -8.19 1.99 7.33
CA PRO A 97 -8.16 0.88 8.27
C PRO A 97 -8.72 -0.36 7.57
N ALA A 98 -8.03 -1.49 7.66
CA ALA A 98 -8.53 -2.74 7.09
C ALA A 98 -9.88 -3.13 7.69
N ALA A 99 -10.21 -2.78 8.93
CA ALA A 99 -11.56 -3.00 9.49
C ALA A 99 -12.70 -2.36 8.66
N ARG A 100 -12.41 -1.31 7.88
CA ARG A 100 -13.36 -0.71 6.92
C ARG A 100 -13.49 -1.49 5.61
N SER A 101 -12.68 -2.54 5.39
CA SER A 101 -12.84 -3.50 4.30
C SER A 101 -14.12 -4.31 4.42
N SER A 102 -14.70 -4.42 5.62
CA SER A 102 -15.96 -5.14 5.84
C SER A 102 -17.15 -4.54 5.07
N ALA A 103 -17.08 -3.26 4.70
CA ALA A 103 -18.05 -2.65 3.78
C ALA A 103 -17.92 -3.20 2.34
N TYR A 104 -16.89 -4.01 2.08
CA TYR A 104 -16.32 -4.31 0.77
C TYR A 104 -15.64 -5.70 0.73
N PRO A 105 -16.44 -6.77 0.77
CA PRO A 105 -15.97 -8.14 1.03
C PRO A 105 -14.89 -8.65 0.06
N GLU A 106 -14.91 -8.20 -1.19
CA GLU A 106 -13.92 -8.59 -2.19
C GLU A 106 -12.53 -8.04 -1.85
N GLY A 107 -12.44 -6.75 -1.51
CA GLY A 107 -11.17 -6.11 -1.13
C GLY A 107 -10.55 -6.73 0.13
N GLU A 108 -11.39 -7.12 1.09
CA GLU A 108 -10.96 -7.86 2.28
C GLU A 108 -10.40 -9.25 1.94
N THR A 109 -11.06 -9.97 1.02
CA THR A 109 -10.63 -11.29 0.58
C THR A 109 -9.25 -11.24 -0.07
N TYR A 110 -9.00 -10.23 -0.93
CA TYR A 110 -7.69 -10.05 -1.54
C TYR A 110 -6.61 -9.62 -0.55
N LEU A 111 -6.91 -8.73 0.40
CA LEU A 111 -5.96 -8.39 1.46
C LEU A 111 -5.55 -9.64 2.26
N LYS A 112 -6.53 -10.45 2.65
CA LYS A 112 -6.28 -11.74 3.33
C LYS A 112 -5.46 -12.68 2.46
N ALA A 113 -5.73 -12.78 1.16
CA ALA A 113 -4.96 -13.61 0.25
C ALA A 113 -3.51 -13.13 0.11
N ILE A 114 -3.27 -11.81 0.04
CA ILE A 114 -1.92 -11.21 0.03
C ILE A 114 -1.19 -11.56 1.32
N PHE A 115 -1.84 -11.39 2.48
CA PHE A 115 -1.24 -11.68 3.78
C PHE A 115 -1.01 -13.19 3.97
N GLN A 116 -1.91 -14.04 3.49
CA GLN A 116 -1.72 -15.50 3.53
C GLN A 116 -0.59 -15.96 2.63
N ALA A 117 -0.51 -15.45 1.39
CA ALA A 117 0.60 -15.74 0.48
C ALA A 117 1.93 -15.31 1.10
N ASP A 118 1.96 -14.13 1.74
CA ASP A 118 3.10 -13.63 2.49
C ASP A 118 3.52 -14.57 3.64
N MET A 119 2.57 -15.06 4.44
CA MET A 119 2.82 -16.01 5.53
C MET A 119 3.33 -17.38 5.04
N GLN A 120 2.95 -17.79 3.83
CA GLN A 120 3.29 -19.09 3.26
C GLN A 120 4.50 -19.05 2.32
N GLU A 121 5.20 -17.91 2.23
CA GLU A 121 6.31 -17.67 1.28
C GLU A 121 5.93 -17.97 -0.18
N GLN A 122 4.64 -17.86 -0.51
CA GLN A 122 4.15 -18.04 -1.87
C GLN A 122 4.30 -16.76 -2.67
N PRO A 123 4.33 -16.84 -4.02
CA PRO A 123 4.34 -15.66 -4.86
C PRO A 123 3.16 -14.77 -4.50
N VAL A 124 3.45 -13.54 -4.07
CA VAL A 124 2.41 -12.53 -3.84
C VAL A 124 1.72 -12.28 -5.18
N ILE A 125 0.39 -12.19 -5.14
CA ILE A 125 -0.56 -12.03 -6.25
C ILE A 125 -0.03 -11.11 -7.38
N GLY A 126 -0.47 -11.32 -8.61
CA GLY A 126 -0.12 -10.49 -9.77
C GLY A 126 -0.27 -8.97 -9.52
N ARG A 127 0.52 -8.20 -10.28
CA ARG A 127 0.61 -6.72 -10.17
C ARG A 127 -0.76 -6.04 -10.27
N GLU A 128 -1.59 -6.48 -11.20
CA GLU A 128 -2.86 -5.82 -11.52
C GLU A 128 -3.84 -5.97 -10.38
N GLU A 129 -3.92 -7.15 -9.80
CA GLU A 129 -4.79 -7.50 -8.69
C GLU A 129 -4.51 -6.62 -7.48
N ILE A 130 -3.24 -6.40 -7.14
CA ILE A 130 -2.91 -5.61 -5.96
C ILE A 130 -3.13 -4.11 -6.19
N GLU A 131 -2.84 -3.60 -7.39
CA GLU A 131 -3.21 -2.21 -7.73
C GLU A 131 -4.74 -2.01 -7.64
N GLN A 132 -5.53 -3.01 -8.04
CA GLN A 132 -6.97 -2.96 -7.92
C GLN A 132 -7.46 -2.94 -6.46
N VAL A 133 -6.82 -3.67 -5.54
CA VAL A 133 -7.14 -3.58 -4.11
C VAL A 133 -7.10 -2.12 -3.66
N PHE A 134 -6.04 -1.38 -4.00
CA PHE A 134 -5.93 0.03 -3.64
C PHE A 134 -6.95 0.94 -4.34
N LEU A 135 -7.26 0.71 -5.61
CA LEU A 135 -8.27 1.48 -6.35
C LEU A 135 -9.68 1.27 -5.77
N TRP A 136 -9.98 0.03 -5.44
CA TRP A 136 -11.20 -0.40 -4.78
C TRP A 136 -11.38 0.37 -3.46
N PHE A 137 -10.33 0.36 -2.64
CA PHE A 137 -10.23 1.11 -1.38
C PHE A 137 -10.30 2.63 -1.56
N ALA A 138 -9.77 3.17 -2.66
CA ALA A 138 -9.86 4.58 -2.99
C ALA A 138 -11.26 5.04 -3.44
N GLY A 139 -12.24 4.13 -3.52
CA GLY A 139 -13.58 4.41 -4.05
C GLY A 139 -13.59 4.70 -5.55
N GLN A 140 -12.51 4.39 -6.26
CA GLN A 140 -12.34 4.56 -7.69
C GLN A 140 -12.56 3.20 -8.36
N LYS A 141 -13.82 2.79 -8.55
CA LYS A 141 -14.15 1.55 -9.26
C LYS A 141 -13.77 1.67 -10.74
N ASP A 142 -13.12 0.64 -11.29
CA ASP A 142 -13.15 0.35 -12.72
C ASP A 142 -13.94 -0.96 -12.92
N SER A 143 -14.99 -0.90 -13.74
CA SER A 143 -15.91 -2.02 -13.99
C SER A 143 -15.41 -2.98 -15.08
N THR A 144 -14.21 -2.76 -15.63
CA THR A 144 -13.69 -3.49 -16.79
C THR A 144 -12.78 -4.69 -16.46
N VAL A 145 -12.31 -4.82 -15.21
CA VAL A 145 -11.48 -5.94 -14.79
C VAL A 145 -12.34 -7.21 -14.66
N LYS A 146 -12.00 -8.26 -15.40
CA LYS A 146 -12.69 -9.55 -15.36
C LYS A 146 -12.04 -10.46 -14.30
N TRP A 147 -12.76 -10.67 -13.21
CA TRP A 147 -12.32 -11.34 -11.98
C TRP A 147 -12.36 -12.88 -12.01
N ALA A 148 -12.65 -13.51 -13.14
CA ALA A 148 -13.02 -14.93 -13.21
C ALA A 148 -11.86 -15.93 -13.07
N ASN A 149 -10.60 -15.47 -13.01
CA ASN A 149 -9.42 -16.35 -13.14
C ASN A 149 -8.43 -16.29 -11.96
N ILE A 150 -8.81 -15.71 -10.81
CA ILE A 150 -7.89 -15.53 -9.66
C ILE A 150 -8.34 -16.33 -8.43
N LEU A 151 -8.84 -17.55 -8.66
CA LEU A 151 -8.98 -18.61 -7.65
C LEU A 151 -8.55 -19.94 -8.26
#